data_AF-A0AAT9W2G7-F1
#
_entry.id   AF-A0AAT9W2G7-F1
#
_cell.length_a   1.000
_cell.length_b   1.000
_cell.length_c   1.000
_cell.angle_alpha   90.00
_cell.angle_beta   90.00
_cell.angle_gamma   90.00
#
_symmetry.space_group_name_H-M   'P 1'
#
loop_
_entity.id
_entity.type
_entity.pdbx_description
1 polymer ?
#
loop_
_entity_poly.entity_id
_entity_poly.type
_entity_poly.pdbx_seq_one_letter_code
_entity_poly.pdbx_strand_id
1 'polypeptide(L)'
;MRITIYTRNDCVQCHATKRAMENRGVEFEMVNVDHVPQAADELRAMGFRQLPVVVAGETKWSGFRPDMINRLPGAPRVASA
;
A
#
# COMPACT_ATOMS: atom_id res chain seq x y z
N MET A 1 -8.10 -10.68 4.11
CA MET A 1 -8.39 -9.41 3.41
C MET A 1 -7.22 -9.13 2.48
N ARG A 2 -7.45 -8.88 1.17
CA ARG A 2 -6.36 -8.55 0.25
C ARG A 2 -6.04 -7.06 0.33
N ILE A 3 -4.77 -6.75 0.55
CA ILE A 3 -4.23 -5.40 0.54
C ILE A 3 -3.25 -5.31 -0.62
N THR A 4 -3.41 -4.33 -1.50
CA THR A 4 -2.54 -4.11 -2.65
C THR A 4 -1.94 -2.72 -2.57
N ILE A 5 -0.60 -2.64 -2.64
CA ILE A 5 0.15 -1.40 -2.74
C ILE A 5 0.59 -1.23 -4.19
N TYR A 6 0.01 -0.27 -4.87
CA TYR A 6 0.53 0.22 -6.14
C TYR A 6 1.71 1.15 -5.86
N THR A 7 2.85 0.80 -6.41
CA THR A 7 4.14 1.45 -6.19
C THR A 7 4.79 1.80 -7.53
N ARG A 8 5.89 2.55 -7.47
CA ARG A 8 6.82 2.73 -8.59
C ARG A 8 8.26 2.66 -8.09
N ASN A 9 9.23 2.62 -9.01
CA ASN A 9 10.66 2.75 -8.70
C ASN A 9 10.97 4.15 -8.13
N ASP A 10 11.95 4.23 -7.24
CA ASP A 10 12.43 5.48 -6.63
C ASP A 10 11.35 6.31 -5.92
N CYS A 11 10.35 5.64 -5.31
CA CYS A 11 9.25 6.29 -4.60
C CYS A 11 9.44 6.19 -3.07
N VAL A 12 9.93 7.27 -2.46
CA VAL A 12 10.16 7.36 -1.00
C VAL A 12 8.91 7.04 -0.18
N GLN A 13 7.74 7.59 -0.56
CA GLN A 13 6.48 7.34 0.15
C GLN A 13 6.01 5.88 0.00
N CYS A 14 6.30 5.25 -1.14
CA CYS A 14 5.97 3.85 -1.38
C CYS A 14 6.81 2.95 -0.48
N HIS A 15 8.11 3.24 -0.35
CA HIS A 15 9.01 2.54 0.56
C HIS A 15 8.58 2.70 2.02
N ALA A 16 8.17 3.91 2.42
CA ALA A 16 7.66 4.18 3.77
C ALA A 16 6.37 3.40 4.07
N THR A 17 5.44 3.34 3.12
CA THR A 17 4.18 2.57 3.24
C THR A 17 4.46 1.08 3.38
N LYS A 18 5.31 0.52 2.51
CA LYS A 18 5.76 -0.88 2.60
C LYS A 18 6.32 -1.19 3.97
N ARG A 19 7.28 -0.40 4.45
CA ARG A 19 7.93 -0.59 5.76
C ARG A 19 6.94 -0.50 6.92
N ALA A 20 6.03 0.45 6.89
CA ALA A 20 5.01 0.60 7.93
C ALA A 20 4.06 -0.60 8.00
N MET A 21 3.69 -1.17 6.85
CA MET A 21 2.87 -2.39 6.81
C MET A 21 3.66 -3.62 7.27
N GLU A 22 4.90 -3.80 6.81
CA GLU A 22 5.79 -4.89 7.24
C GLU A 22 6.02 -4.88 8.76
N ASN A 23 6.30 -3.71 9.34
CA ASN A 23 6.52 -3.54 10.79
C ASN A 23 5.30 -3.91 11.64
N ARG A 24 4.11 -3.86 11.04
CA ARG A 24 2.83 -4.24 11.66
C ARG A 24 2.45 -5.70 11.37
N GLY A 25 3.25 -6.42 10.58
CA GLY A 25 2.90 -7.76 10.13
C GLY A 25 1.63 -7.78 9.27
N VAL A 26 1.38 -6.72 8.50
CA VAL A 26 0.27 -6.67 7.55
C VAL A 26 0.71 -7.38 6.28
N GLU A 27 -0.05 -8.37 5.84
CA GLU A 27 0.17 -9.00 4.53
C GLU A 27 -0.39 -8.13 3.40
N PHE A 28 0.43 -7.89 2.38
CA PHE A 28 0.06 -7.09 1.21
C PHE A 28 0.78 -7.59 -0.05
N GLU A 29 0.16 -7.32 -1.19
CA GLU A 29 0.73 -7.51 -2.52
C GLU A 29 1.26 -6.16 -3.05
N MET A 30 2.33 -6.19 -3.83
CA MET A 30 2.88 -4.98 -4.47
C MET A 30 2.74 -5.06 -5.98
N VAL A 31 2.23 -4.00 -6.60
CA VAL A 31 2.14 -3.85 -8.05
C VAL A 31 2.98 -2.66 -8.46
N ASN A 32 4.05 -2.89 -9.21
CA ASN A 32 4.89 -1.82 -9.73
C ASN A 32 4.33 -1.30 -11.06
N VAL A 33 3.82 -0.07 -11.04
CA VAL A 33 3.17 0.54 -12.21
C VAL A 33 4.16 0.89 -13.33
N ASP A 34 5.47 0.95 -13.04
CA ASP A 34 6.48 1.13 -14.09
C ASP A 34 6.62 -0.14 -14.98
N HIS A 35 6.24 -1.32 -14.44
CA HIS A 35 6.26 -2.58 -15.19
C HIS A 35 4.86 -3.00 -15.69
N VAL A 36 3.81 -2.40 -15.13
CA VAL A 36 2.41 -2.69 -15.46
C VAL A 36 1.69 -1.39 -15.83
N PRO A 37 1.88 -0.87 -17.05
CA PRO A 37 1.33 0.42 -17.46
C PRO A 37 -0.21 0.46 -17.38
N GLN A 38 -0.88 -0.67 -17.64
CA GLN A 38 -2.33 -0.80 -17.46
C GLN A 38 -2.78 -0.45 -16.04
N ALA A 39 -2.04 -0.88 -15.01
CA ALA A 39 -2.36 -0.54 -13.63
C ALA A 39 -2.22 0.98 -13.39
N ALA A 40 -1.24 1.64 -14.04
CA ALA A 40 -1.11 3.08 -13.96
C ALA A 40 -2.33 3.81 -14.55
N ASP A 41 -2.84 3.33 -15.69
CA ASP A 41 -4.01 3.90 -16.36
C ASP A 41 -5.30 3.71 -15.54
N GLU A 42 -5.49 2.53 -14.96
CA GLU A 42 -6.60 2.24 -14.03
C GLU A 42 -6.57 3.18 -12.80
N LEU A 43 -5.40 3.40 -12.21
CA LEU A 43 -5.25 4.33 -11.09
C LEU A 43 -5.59 5.77 -11.48
N ARG A 44 -5.17 6.21 -12.67
CA ARG A 44 -5.53 7.54 -13.20
C ARG A 44 -7.02 7.66 -13.48
N ALA A 45 -7.65 6.63 -14.03
CA ALA A 45 -9.10 6.59 -14.27
C ALA A 45 -9.90 6.63 -12.97
N MET A 46 -9.37 6.05 -11.89
CA MET A 46 -9.93 6.17 -10.53
C MET A 46 -9.68 7.55 -9.87
N GLY A 47 -8.96 8.45 -10.53
CA GLY A 47 -8.68 9.80 -10.04
C GLY A 47 -7.44 9.94 -9.17
N PHE A 48 -6.64 8.88 -9.01
CA PHE A 48 -5.39 8.96 -8.24
C PHE A 48 -4.31 9.69 -9.04
N ARG A 49 -3.65 10.64 -8.36
CA ARG A 49 -2.59 11.49 -8.94
C ARG A 49 -1.22 11.28 -8.29
N GLN A 50 -1.16 10.53 -7.20
CA GLN A 50 0.06 10.30 -6.43
C GLN A 50 0.18 8.83 -6.02
N LEU A 51 1.42 8.39 -5.82
CA LEU A 51 1.76 7.06 -5.31
C LEU A 51 2.33 7.18 -3.88
N PRO A 52 2.25 6.10 -3.07
CA PRO A 52 1.60 4.82 -3.39
C PRO A 52 0.07 4.96 -3.42
N VAL A 53 -0.62 4.09 -4.14
CA VAL A 53 -2.06 3.88 -3.95
C VAL A 53 -2.22 2.57 -3.21
N VAL A 54 -2.95 2.57 -2.11
CA VAL A 54 -3.25 1.37 -1.34
C VAL A 54 -4.72 1.06 -1.47
N VAL A 55 -5.02 -0.19 -1.82
CA VAL A 55 -6.37 -0.75 -1.87
C VAL A 55 -6.46 -1.85 -0.82
N ALA A 56 -7.32 -1.67 0.17
CA ALA A 56 -7.56 -2.57 1.28
C ALA A 56 -9.07 -2.86 1.38
N GLY A 57 -9.54 -3.87 0.65
CA GLY A 57 -10.98 -4.11 0.47
C GLY A 57 -11.67 -2.90 -0.16
N GLU A 58 -12.66 -2.33 0.53
CA GLU A 58 -13.39 -1.14 0.07
C GLU A 58 -12.62 0.17 0.31
N THR A 59 -11.62 0.14 1.19
CA THR A 59 -10.85 1.34 1.55
C THR A 59 -9.72 1.54 0.57
N LYS A 60 -9.65 2.74 -0.02
CA LYS A 60 -8.61 3.13 -0.98
C LYS A 60 -8.05 4.48 -0.60
N TRP A 61 -6.74 4.65 -0.64
CA TRP A 61 -6.12 5.95 -0.44
C TRP A 61 -4.83 6.06 -1.24
N SER A 62 -4.33 7.29 -1.35
CA SER A 62 -3.04 7.59 -1.97
C SER A 62 -2.10 8.31 -1.01
N GLY A 63 -0.80 8.18 -1.25
CA GLY A 63 0.27 8.75 -0.43
C GLY A 63 0.56 7.93 0.83
N PHE A 64 1.63 8.31 1.52
CA PHE A 64 1.97 7.71 2.82
C PHE A 64 1.01 8.20 3.91
N ARG A 65 0.13 7.29 4.36
CA ARG A 65 -0.92 7.55 5.36
C ARG A 65 -0.80 6.60 6.55
N PRO A 66 0.08 6.90 7.52
CA PRO A 66 0.28 6.05 8.70
C PRO A 66 -1.00 5.90 9.53
N ASP A 67 -1.89 6.89 9.54
CA ASP A 67 -3.20 6.82 10.17
C ASP A 67 -4.12 5.75 9.56
N MET A 68 -4.12 5.61 8.23
CA MET A 68 -4.89 4.58 7.51
C MET A 68 -4.25 3.21 7.67
N ILE A 69 -2.92 3.13 7.54
CA ILE A 69 -2.15 1.91 7.80
C ILE A 69 -2.42 1.42 9.23
N ASN A 70 -2.60 2.36 10.18
CA ASN A 70 -2.81 2.01 11.57
C ASN A 70 -4.15 1.34 11.87
N ARG A 71 -5.12 1.45 10.95
CA ARG A 71 -6.44 0.83 11.04
C ARG A 71 -6.49 -0.57 10.42
N LEU A 72 -5.44 -0.98 9.71
CA LEU A 72 -5.39 -2.29 9.08
C LEU A 72 -5.16 -3.38 10.13
N PRO A 73 -5.83 -4.54 10.00
CA PRO A 73 -5.54 -5.69 10.84
C PRO A 73 -4.10 -6.16 10.53
N GLY A 74 -3.21 -6.04 11.51
CA GLY A 74 -1.87 -6.64 11.46
C GLY A 74 -1.91 -8.07 12.02
N ALA A 75 -0.88 -8.86 11.73
CA ALA A 75 -0.67 -10.12 12.43
C ALA A 75 -0.56 -9.86 13.96
N PRO A 76 -1.11 -10.73 14.82
CA PRO A 76 -0.87 -10.62 16.25
C PRO A 76 0.64 -10.68 16.48
N ARG A 77 1.22 -9.59 17.01
CA ARG A 77 2.59 -9.62 17.54
C ARG A 77 2.57 -10.60 18.70
N VAL A 78 3.01 -11.83 18.45
CA VAL A 78 3.35 -12.75 19.52
C VAL A 78 4.50 -12.09 20.27
N ALA A 79 4.19 -11.54 21.46
CA ALA A 79 5.21 -11.08 22.37
C ALA A 79 5.97 -12.31 22.86
N SER A 80 7.18 -12.52 22.35
CA SER A 80 8.10 -13.47 22.95
C SER A 80 8.39 -12.98 24.37
N ALA A 81 7.99 -13.80 25.34
CA ALA A 81 8.33 -13.67 26.75
C ALA A 81 9.83 -13.84 26.98
#